data_AF-A0A2K8SD68-F1
#
_entry.id   AF-A0A2K8SD68-F1
#
_cell.length_a   1.000
_cell.length_b   1.000
_cell.length_c   1.000
_cell.angle_alpha   90.00
_cell.angle_beta   90.00
_cell.angle_gamma   90.00
#
_symmetry.space_group_name_H-M   'P 1'
#
loop_
_entity.id
_entity.type
_entity.pdbx_description
1 polymer ?
#
loop_
_entity_poly.entity_id
_entity_poly.type
_entity_poly.pdbx_seq_one_letter_code
_entity_poly.pdbx_strand_id
1 'polypeptide(L)'
;MKLKDYLEYLVEWIREEVIKANQKGVIVGISGGIDSAVVAALAKKAFPNDYITLWMPCKSSELDEKCKEELIRDLDLKNVTVDLSKPFEAISESLNNSGINQSKLALANTKARLRMSSLYSMAQTHNYLVLGTDNADEWHIGYFTKFGDGGVDLLPIIKLLKREVKEAAKLLGVPDSIINRAPTASLWEDQTDESEIGFSYDLIDDYISGKEVNNLVKERVDYLHKISEHKRTSAPMPKNIR
;
A
#
# COMPACT_ATOMS: atom_id res chain seq x y z
N MET A 1 -0.96 24.37 0.79
CA MET A 1 0.09 24.05 1.79
C MET A 1 1.28 23.49 1.04
N LYS A 2 2.52 23.82 1.41
CA LYS A 2 3.69 23.21 0.74
C LYS A 2 3.80 21.75 1.17
N LEU A 3 4.37 20.88 0.33
CA LEU A 3 4.46 19.45 0.62
C LEU A 3 5.18 19.17 1.96
N LYS A 4 6.27 19.89 2.25
CA LYS A 4 6.99 19.76 3.53
C LYS A 4 6.06 20.00 4.74
N ASP A 5 5.32 21.10 4.73
CA ASP A 5 4.37 21.44 5.81
C ASP A 5 3.23 20.40 5.87
N TYR A 6 2.85 19.84 4.72
CA TYR A 6 1.85 18.78 4.66
C TYR A 6 2.34 17.47 5.29
N LEU A 7 3.61 17.09 5.10
CA LEU A 7 4.19 15.93 5.75
C LEU A 7 4.24 16.09 7.28
N GLU A 8 4.52 17.29 7.78
CA GLU A 8 4.44 17.60 9.21
C GLU A 8 3.00 17.46 9.73
N TYR A 9 2.03 17.97 8.97
CA TYR A 9 0.60 17.74 9.26
C TYR A 9 0.24 16.24 9.27
N LEU A 10 0.72 15.44 8.31
CA LEU A 10 0.42 14.00 8.26
C LEU A 10 0.97 13.27 9.50
N VAL A 11 2.14 13.67 10.00
CA VAL A 11 2.71 13.10 11.23
C VAL A 11 1.80 13.36 12.42
N GLU A 12 1.33 14.60 12.60
CA GLU A 12 0.39 14.92 13.70
C GLU A 12 -0.96 14.24 13.50
N TRP A 13 -1.47 14.20 12.27
CA TRP A 13 -2.73 13.52 11.95
C TRP A 13 -2.67 12.02 12.32
N ILE A 14 -1.59 11.31 12.00
CA ILE A 14 -1.40 9.91 12.41
C ILE A 14 -1.46 9.78 13.94
N ARG A 15 -0.80 10.68 14.69
CA ARG A 15 -0.83 10.65 16.16
C ARG A 15 -2.23 10.85 16.71
N GLU A 16 -2.94 11.84 16.19
CA GLU A 16 -4.31 12.14 16.61
C GLU A 16 -5.25 10.97 16.37
N GLU A 17 -5.20 10.32 15.21
CA GLU A 17 -6.07 9.18 14.89
C GLU A 17 -5.79 7.97 15.79
N VAL A 18 -4.51 7.68 16.08
CA VAL A 18 -4.14 6.62 17.02
C VAL A 18 -4.66 6.91 18.44
N ILE A 19 -4.54 8.16 18.91
CA ILE A 19 -5.05 8.58 20.22
C ILE A 19 -6.59 8.49 20.26
N LYS A 20 -7.28 8.96 19.22
CA LYS A 20 -8.75 8.87 19.11
C LYS A 20 -9.24 7.41 19.15
N ALA A 21 -8.49 6.50 18.55
CA ALA A 21 -8.78 5.07 18.57
C ALA A 21 -8.37 4.35 19.88
N ASN A 22 -7.83 5.08 20.86
CA ASN A 22 -7.28 4.54 22.12
C ASN A 22 -6.25 3.42 21.87
N GLN A 23 -5.42 3.59 20.85
CA GLN A 23 -4.33 2.68 20.50
C GLN A 23 -2.97 3.26 20.93
N LYS A 24 -1.93 2.44 20.89
CA LYS A 24 -0.59 2.77 21.41
C LYS A 24 0.42 3.16 20.34
N GLY A 25 0.15 2.84 19.07
CA GLY A 25 1.13 2.97 18.01
C GLY A 25 0.63 2.48 16.67
N VAL A 26 1.56 2.25 15.75
CA VAL A 26 1.25 1.91 14.35
C VAL A 26 2.12 0.78 13.80
N ILE A 27 1.58 0.04 12.84
CA ILE A 27 2.33 -0.96 12.06
C ILE A 27 2.10 -0.73 10.57
N VAL A 28 3.15 -0.94 9.77
CA VAL A 28 3.08 -0.83 8.30
C VAL A 28 3.88 -1.95 7.65
N GLY A 29 3.36 -2.51 6.56
CA GLY A 29 4.10 -3.45 5.73
C GLY A 29 5.05 -2.70 4.80
N ILE A 30 6.32 -3.10 4.74
CA ILE A 30 7.29 -2.57 3.76
C ILE A 30 7.43 -3.55 2.58
N SER A 31 7.49 -3.03 1.36
CA SER A 31 7.51 -3.85 0.12
C SER A 31 8.79 -3.69 -0.71
N GLY A 32 9.66 -2.75 -0.37
CA GLY A 32 10.75 -2.29 -1.24
C GLY A 32 10.30 -1.27 -2.30
N GLY A 33 9.00 -0.92 -2.32
CA GLY A 33 8.42 0.15 -3.13
C GLY A 33 8.27 1.47 -2.36
N ILE A 34 8.08 2.55 -3.12
CA ILE A 34 8.14 3.93 -2.62
C ILE A 34 7.02 4.29 -1.65
N ASP A 35 5.79 3.82 -1.88
CA ASP A 35 4.63 4.20 -1.06
C ASP A 35 4.80 3.71 0.38
N SER A 36 5.17 2.43 0.53
CA SER A 36 5.48 1.85 1.85
C SER A 36 6.69 2.49 2.52
N ALA A 37 7.69 2.94 1.76
CA ALA A 37 8.86 3.64 2.29
C ALA A 37 8.49 5.01 2.88
N VAL A 38 7.64 5.77 2.19
CA VAL A 38 7.12 7.05 2.68
C VAL A 38 6.29 6.85 3.95
N VAL A 39 5.37 5.88 3.95
CA VAL A 39 4.54 5.60 5.13
C VAL A 39 5.37 5.10 6.31
N ALA A 40 6.39 4.27 6.09
CA ALA A 40 7.32 3.83 7.14
C ALA A 40 8.09 5.00 7.77
N ALA A 41 8.55 5.96 6.96
CA ALA A 41 9.22 7.16 7.45
C ALA A 41 8.26 8.06 8.27
N LEU A 42 7.02 8.21 7.82
CA LEU A 42 5.97 8.94 8.57
C LEU A 42 5.63 8.23 9.89
N ALA A 43 5.51 6.89 9.88
CA ALA A 43 5.26 6.08 11.07
C ALA A 43 6.36 6.28 12.13
N LYS A 44 7.65 6.20 11.73
CA LYS A 44 8.78 6.47 12.64
C LYS A 44 8.73 7.88 13.23
N LYS A 45 8.38 8.89 12.44
CA LYS A 45 8.26 10.28 12.91
C LYS A 45 7.08 10.46 13.87
N ALA A 46 5.95 9.82 13.61
CA ALA A 46 4.76 9.89 14.45
C ALA A 46 4.97 9.19 15.79
N PHE A 47 5.52 7.97 15.77
CA PHE A 47 5.69 7.13 16.95
C PHE A 47 7.10 6.54 17.00
N PRO A 48 8.15 7.31 17.37
CA PRO A 48 9.54 6.84 17.28
C PRO A 48 9.84 5.60 18.15
N ASN A 49 9.07 5.41 19.21
CA ASN A 49 9.18 4.24 20.09
C ASN A 49 8.13 3.16 19.78
N ASP A 50 6.97 3.55 19.26
CA ASP A 50 5.78 2.70 19.18
C ASP A 50 5.32 2.48 17.73
N TYR A 51 6.27 2.08 16.89
CA TYR A 51 6.02 1.68 15.51
C TYR A 51 6.75 0.37 15.16
N ILE A 52 6.19 -0.37 14.22
CA ILE A 52 6.81 -1.57 13.63
C ILE A 52 6.69 -1.48 12.11
N THR A 53 7.79 -1.76 11.40
CA THR A 53 7.73 -2.12 9.98
C THR A 53 7.78 -3.64 9.84
N LEU A 54 6.98 -4.19 8.93
CA LEU A 54 6.89 -5.63 8.71
C LEU A 54 7.28 -5.98 7.28
N TRP A 55 8.37 -6.72 7.11
CA TRP A 55 8.74 -7.35 5.85
C TRP A 55 8.04 -8.70 5.72
N MET A 56 7.27 -8.91 4.66
CA MET A 56 6.47 -10.12 4.46
C MET A 56 6.75 -10.77 3.08
N PRO A 57 7.91 -11.42 2.93
CA PRO A 57 8.27 -12.03 1.66
C PRO A 57 7.35 -13.19 1.35
N CYS A 58 7.02 -13.33 0.06
CA CYS A 58 6.20 -14.43 -0.45
C CYS A 58 6.62 -14.71 -1.90
N LYS A 59 7.85 -15.19 -2.06
CA LYS A 59 8.59 -15.24 -3.34
C LYS A 59 8.88 -13.82 -3.89
N SER A 60 9.40 -12.94 -3.02
CA SER A 60 9.82 -11.58 -3.39
C SER A 60 11.07 -11.60 -4.26
N SER A 61 11.28 -10.54 -5.05
CA SER A 61 12.47 -10.40 -5.88
C SER A 61 13.71 -10.01 -5.07
N GLU A 62 14.91 -10.30 -5.59
CA GLU A 62 16.17 -9.83 -5.01
C GLU A 62 16.24 -8.31 -4.91
N LEU A 63 15.63 -7.60 -5.88
CA LEU A 63 15.54 -6.15 -5.87
C LEU A 63 14.70 -5.64 -4.70
N ASP A 64 13.56 -6.28 -4.41
CA ASP A 64 12.71 -5.89 -3.28
C ASP A 64 13.41 -6.08 -1.94
N GLU A 65 14.14 -7.19 -1.79
CA GLU A 65 14.96 -7.48 -0.61
C GLU A 65 16.05 -6.41 -0.43
N LYS A 66 16.81 -6.09 -1.49
CA LYS A 66 17.85 -5.05 -1.47
C LYS A 66 17.29 -3.68 -1.11
N CYS A 67 16.20 -3.26 -1.76
CA CYS A 67 15.54 -1.99 -1.48
C CYS A 67 15.06 -1.93 -0.02
N LYS A 68 14.47 -3.00 0.51
CA LYS A 68 14.07 -3.10 1.91
C LYS A 68 15.27 -2.94 2.85
N GLU A 69 16.40 -3.59 2.57
CA GLU A 69 17.60 -3.50 3.41
C GLU A 69 18.19 -2.09 3.44
N GLU A 70 18.27 -1.44 2.27
CA GLU A 70 18.71 -0.06 2.15
C GLU A 70 17.77 0.89 2.92
N LEU A 71 16.45 0.71 2.79
CA LEU A 71 15.46 1.50 3.54
C LEU A 71 15.64 1.37 5.05
N ILE A 72 15.74 0.14 5.55
CA ILE A 72 15.88 -0.14 6.99
C ILE A 72 17.17 0.48 7.52
N ARG A 73 18.27 0.32 6.80
CA ARG A 73 19.58 0.84 7.20
C ARG A 73 19.60 2.37 7.21
N ASP A 74 19.18 2.99 6.11
CA ASP A 74 19.36 4.44 5.91
C ASP A 74 18.38 5.27 6.75
N LEU A 75 17.19 4.71 7.06
CA LEU A 75 16.22 5.33 7.95
C LEU A 75 16.23 4.78 9.38
N ASP A 76 17.09 3.80 9.70
CA ASP A 76 17.17 3.13 11.01
C ASP A 76 15.80 2.64 11.52
N LEU A 77 15.13 1.81 10.70
CA LEU A 77 13.77 1.36 10.96
C LEU A 77 13.71 0.13 11.86
N LYS A 78 12.75 0.11 12.79
CA LYS A 78 12.38 -1.09 13.54
C LYS A 78 11.65 -2.07 12.62
N ASN A 79 12.34 -3.12 12.18
CA ASN A 79 11.78 -4.10 11.25
C ASN A 79 11.66 -5.51 11.84
N VAL A 80 10.55 -6.18 11.52
CA VAL A 80 10.36 -7.62 11.73
C VAL A 80 10.13 -8.30 10.37
N THR A 81 10.59 -9.54 10.23
CA THR A 81 10.36 -10.34 9.02
C THR A 81 9.44 -11.51 9.33
N VAL A 82 8.41 -11.71 8.50
CA VAL A 82 7.50 -12.86 8.55
C VAL A 82 7.40 -13.46 7.15
N ASP A 83 8.10 -14.59 6.92
CA ASP A 83 8.05 -15.28 5.64
C ASP A 83 6.69 -15.99 5.44
N LEU A 84 5.97 -15.57 4.42
CA LEU A 84 4.64 -16.07 4.07
C LEU A 84 4.67 -17.10 2.93
N SER A 85 5.85 -17.51 2.46
CA SER A 85 5.98 -18.46 1.35
C SER A 85 5.32 -19.80 1.68
N LYS A 86 5.58 -20.38 2.85
CA LYS A 86 4.96 -21.66 3.28
C LYS A 86 3.45 -21.53 3.51
N PRO A 87 2.94 -20.53 4.27
CA PRO A 87 1.50 -20.27 4.37
C PRO A 87 0.82 -20.11 3.01
N PHE A 88 1.44 -19.39 2.08
CA PHE A 88 0.93 -19.20 0.73
C PHE A 88 0.90 -20.50 -0.08
N GLU A 89 1.91 -21.34 0.02
CA GLU A 89 1.94 -22.64 -0.64
C GLU A 89 0.82 -23.56 -0.11
N ALA A 90 0.66 -23.64 1.21
CA ALA A 90 -0.37 -24.46 1.84
C ALA A 90 -1.80 -24.03 1.45
N ILE A 91 -2.09 -22.71 1.44
CA ILE A 91 -3.40 -22.22 1.01
C ILE A 91 -3.59 -22.41 -0.50
N SER A 92 -2.55 -22.23 -1.31
CA SER A 92 -2.62 -22.44 -2.76
C SER A 92 -2.92 -23.89 -3.11
N GLU A 93 -2.27 -24.84 -2.43
CA GLU A 93 -2.55 -26.28 -2.58
C GLU A 93 -4.00 -26.58 -2.21
N SER A 94 -4.47 -26.10 -1.06
CA SER A 94 -5.84 -26.28 -0.61
C SER A 94 -6.86 -25.74 -1.61
N LEU A 95 -6.60 -24.55 -2.18
CA LEU A 95 -7.47 -23.93 -3.19
C LEU A 95 -7.45 -24.68 -4.52
N ASN A 96 -6.29 -25.16 -4.96
CA ASN A 96 -6.18 -25.95 -6.19
C ASN A 96 -6.86 -27.32 -6.07
N ASN A 97 -6.86 -27.91 -4.87
CA ASN A 97 -7.52 -29.18 -4.58
C ASN A 97 -9.05 -29.04 -4.37
N SER A 98 -9.59 -27.82 -4.39
CA SER A 98 -11.03 -27.57 -4.20
C SER A 98 -11.91 -28.01 -5.38
N GLY A 99 -11.32 -28.37 -6.52
CA GLY A 99 -12.04 -28.63 -7.77
C GLY A 99 -12.44 -27.35 -8.54
N ILE A 100 -12.10 -26.16 -8.03
CA ILE A 100 -12.28 -24.87 -8.72
C ILE A 100 -10.94 -24.40 -9.30
N ASN A 101 -10.90 -24.19 -10.62
CA ASN A 101 -9.73 -23.64 -11.31
C ASN A 101 -9.42 -22.22 -10.82
N GLN A 102 -8.27 -22.04 -10.18
CA GLN A 102 -7.83 -20.75 -9.68
C GLN A 102 -7.18 -19.92 -10.78
N SER A 103 -7.52 -18.62 -10.83
CA SER A 103 -6.81 -17.68 -11.71
C SER A 103 -5.51 -17.21 -11.06
N LYS A 104 -4.51 -16.85 -11.88
CA LYS A 104 -3.24 -16.28 -11.41
C LYS A 104 -3.46 -15.03 -10.55
N LEU A 105 -4.38 -14.15 -10.97
CA LEU A 105 -4.73 -12.93 -10.22
C LEU A 105 -5.41 -13.25 -8.87
N ALA A 106 -6.26 -14.28 -8.80
CA ALA A 106 -6.86 -14.69 -7.53
C ALA A 106 -5.80 -15.16 -6.53
N LEU A 107 -4.85 -15.99 -6.96
CA LEU A 107 -3.73 -16.43 -6.13
C LEU A 107 -2.81 -15.27 -5.73
N ALA A 108 -2.52 -14.34 -6.64
CA ALA A 108 -1.76 -13.13 -6.34
C ALA A 108 -2.44 -12.29 -5.25
N ASN A 109 -3.76 -12.08 -5.35
CA ASN A 109 -4.56 -11.39 -4.34
C ASN A 109 -4.57 -12.15 -2.99
N THR A 110 -4.47 -13.48 -2.99
CA THR A 110 -4.32 -14.26 -1.76
C THR A 110 -3.03 -13.89 -1.02
N LYS A 111 -1.92 -13.62 -1.72
CA LYS A 111 -0.69 -13.11 -1.08
C LYS A 111 -0.94 -11.79 -0.34
N ALA A 112 -1.62 -10.83 -0.98
CA ALA A 112 -1.94 -9.54 -0.37
C ALA A 112 -2.82 -9.71 0.89
N ARG A 113 -3.78 -10.64 0.86
CA ARG A 113 -4.65 -10.95 2.01
C ARG A 113 -3.92 -11.65 3.16
N LEU A 114 -2.92 -12.50 2.85
CA LEU A 114 -2.05 -13.08 3.86
C LEU A 114 -1.20 -12.01 4.55
N ARG A 115 -0.69 -11.03 3.78
CA ARG A 115 0.04 -9.88 4.34
C ARG A 115 -0.85 -9.04 5.27
N MET A 116 -2.07 -8.72 4.83
CA MET A 116 -3.07 -8.04 5.65
C MET A 116 -3.34 -8.79 6.96
N SER A 117 -3.58 -10.11 6.87
CA SER A 117 -3.85 -10.94 8.05
C SER A 117 -2.68 -10.93 9.05
N SER A 118 -1.45 -10.98 8.55
CA SER A 118 -0.24 -10.90 9.37
C SER A 118 -0.08 -9.53 10.05
N LEU A 119 -0.33 -8.44 9.32
CA LEU A 119 -0.30 -7.08 9.86
C LEU A 119 -1.30 -6.93 11.01
N TYR A 120 -2.55 -7.33 10.82
CA TYR A 120 -3.57 -7.22 11.88
C TYR A 120 -3.28 -8.11 13.08
N SER A 121 -2.76 -9.32 12.88
CA SER A 121 -2.36 -10.19 14.00
C SER A 121 -1.30 -9.53 14.89
N MET A 122 -0.28 -8.92 14.28
CA MET A 122 0.76 -8.20 15.01
C MET A 122 0.24 -6.87 15.59
N ALA A 123 -0.57 -6.13 14.84
CA ALA A 123 -1.19 -4.89 15.30
C ALA A 123 -2.01 -5.11 16.58
N GLN A 124 -2.87 -6.13 16.57
CA GLN A 124 -3.71 -6.48 17.71
C GLN A 124 -2.87 -6.89 18.93
N THR A 125 -1.78 -7.62 18.72
CA THR A 125 -0.85 -8.01 19.81
C THR A 125 -0.25 -6.79 20.51
N HIS A 126 0.01 -5.71 19.77
CA HIS A 126 0.62 -4.48 20.29
C HIS A 126 -0.38 -3.37 20.66
N ASN A 127 -1.67 -3.54 20.35
CA ASN A 127 -2.68 -2.46 20.36
C ASN A 127 -2.29 -1.30 19.43
N TYR A 128 -1.90 -1.64 18.20
CA TYR A 128 -1.51 -0.69 17.16
C TYR A 128 -2.57 -0.64 16.05
N LEU A 129 -2.57 0.46 15.27
CA LEU A 129 -3.33 0.57 14.03
C LEU A 129 -2.48 0.17 12.82
N VAL A 130 -3.11 -0.43 11.82
CA VAL A 130 -2.48 -0.78 10.54
C VAL A 130 -2.54 0.43 9.59
N LEU A 131 -1.38 0.90 9.14
CA LEU A 131 -1.28 1.94 8.11
C LEU A 131 -1.28 1.31 6.72
N GLY A 132 -2.14 1.83 5.83
CA GLY A 132 -2.11 1.55 4.41
C GLY A 132 -1.28 2.54 3.62
N THR A 133 -0.97 2.13 2.39
CA THR A 133 -0.04 2.84 1.51
C THR A 133 -0.70 3.33 0.24
N ASP A 134 -2.02 3.18 0.09
CA ASP A 134 -2.75 3.66 -1.07
C ASP A 134 -2.55 5.18 -1.21
N ASN A 135 -2.07 5.60 -2.39
CA ASN A 135 -1.99 6.99 -2.81
C ASN A 135 -3.24 7.40 -3.62
N ALA A 136 -3.31 8.66 -4.05
CA ALA A 136 -4.48 9.18 -4.76
C ALA A 136 -4.75 8.43 -6.07
N ASP A 137 -3.71 8.10 -6.83
CA ASP A 137 -3.78 7.39 -8.10
C ASP A 137 -4.32 5.97 -7.94
N GLU A 138 -3.68 5.18 -7.08
CA GLU A 138 -4.06 3.79 -6.78
C GLU A 138 -5.48 3.72 -6.25
N TRP A 139 -5.84 4.61 -5.32
CA TRP A 139 -7.19 4.68 -4.78
C TRP A 139 -8.20 5.01 -5.88
N HIS A 140 -7.92 6.02 -6.69
CA HIS A 140 -8.82 6.52 -7.72
C HIS A 140 -9.17 5.43 -8.74
N ILE A 141 -8.18 4.70 -9.26
CA ILE A 141 -8.42 3.63 -10.24
C ILE A 141 -8.74 2.27 -9.58
N GLY A 142 -8.64 2.19 -8.26
CA GLY A 142 -8.87 0.97 -7.48
C GLY A 142 -7.79 -0.10 -7.67
N TYR A 143 -6.54 0.32 -7.83
CA TYR A 143 -5.38 -0.54 -8.03
C TYR A 143 -4.80 -1.01 -6.68
N PHE A 144 -5.62 -1.77 -5.96
CA PHE A 144 -5.28 -2.43 -4.71
C PHE A 144 -6.13 -3.68 -4.53
N THR A 145 -5.69 -4.62 -3.68
CA THR A 145 -6.49 -5.80 -3.34
C THR A 145 -7.52 -5.44 -2.28
N LYS A 146 -8.81 -5.61 -2.60
CA LYS A 146 -9.87 -5.45 -1.59
C LYS A 146 -9.67 -6.47 -0.46
N PHE A 147 -9.60 -5.96 0.78
CA PHE A 147 -9.26 -6.70 1.99
C PHE A 147 -7.86 -7.35 1.96
N GLY A 148 -6.97 -6.85 1.11
CA GLY A 148 -5.53 -7.12 1.16
C GLY A 148 -4.81 -5.86 1.63
N ASP A 149 -3.98 -5.29 0.77
CA ASP A 149 -3.30 -4.00 0.98
C ASP A 149 -4.25 -2.83 1.25
N GLY A 150 -5.45 -2.81 0.65
CA GLY A 150 -6.49 -1.82 0.98
C GLY A 150 -7.33 -2.14 2.23
N GLY A 151 -7.02 -3.21 2.96
CA GLY A 151 -7.65 -3.56 4.24
C GLY A 151 -6.79 -3.05 5.39
N VAL A 152 -7.06 -1.82 5.85
CA VAL A 152 -6.21 -1.07 6.80
C VAL A 152 -7.07 -0.12 7.64
N ASP A 153 -6.47 0.44 8.70
CA ASP A 153 -7.16 1.34 9.62
C ASP A 153 -7.01 2.81 9.22
N LEU A 154 -5.81 3.21 8.76
CA LEU A 154 -5.49 4.58 8.36
C LEU A 154 -4.80 4.63 6.99
N LEU A 155 -5.05 5.68 6.22
CA LEU A 155 -4.48 5.89 4.88
C LEU A 155 -3.76 7.26 4.80
N PRO A 156 -2.53 7.38 5.33
CA PRO A 156 -1.88 8.68 5.49
C PRO A 156 -1.58 9.42 4.19
N ILE A 157 -1.34 8.69 3.09
CA ILE A 157 -0.90 9.27 1.81
C ILE A 157 -1.95 9.23 0.71
N ILE A 158 -3.20 8.86 1.00
CA ILE A 158 -4.30 8.73 0.02
C ILE A 158 -4.63 10.01 -0.76
N LYS A 159 -4.15 11.16 -0.28
CA LYS A 159 -4.35 12.46 -0.94
C LYS A 159 -3.15 12.93 -1.76
N LEU A 160 -2.04 12.19 -1.74
CA LEU A 160 -0.85 12.50 -2.52
C LEU A 160 -0.94 11.84 -3.88
N LEU A 161 -0.68 12.62 -4.93
CA LEU A 161 -0.40 12.12 -6.28
C LEU A 161 0.91 11.32 -6.29
N LYS A 162 1.11 10.42 -7.26
CA LYS A 162 2.33 9.60 -7.35
C LYS A 162 3.59 10.46 -7.45
N ARG A 163 3.55 11.58 -8.17
CA ARG A 163 4.67 12.55 -8.19
C ARG A 163 4.95 13.20 -6.84
N GLU A 164 3.92 13.45 -6.03
CA GLU A 164 4.06 14.02 -4.69
C GLU A 164 4.58 12.98 -3.71
N VAL A 165 4.21 11.69 -3.87
CA VAL A 165 4.84 10.58 -3.14
C VAL A 165 6.34 10.50 -3.44
N LYS A 166 6.75 10.64 -4.72
CA LYS A 166 8.17 10.70 -5.10
C LYS A 166 8.90 11.88 -4.49
N GLU A 167 8.28 13.05 -4.43
CA GLU A 167 8.87 14.23 -3.77
C GLU A 167 8.93 14.06 -2.25
N ALA A 168 7.89 13.49 -1.63
CA ALA A 168 7.85 13.19 -0.21
C ALA A 168 8.96 12.20 0.18
N ALA A 169 9.20 11.16 -0.63
CA ALA A 169 10.27 10.21 -0.42
C ALA A 169 11.65 10.90 -0.33
N LYS A 170 11.93 11.85 -1.22
CA LYS A 170 13.16 12.66 -1.18
C LYS A 170 13.26 13.48 0.12
N LEU A 171 12.18 14.16 0.50
CA LEU A 171 12.13 14.98 1.72
C LEU A 171 12.28 14.16 3.00
N LEU A 172 11.88 12.89 2.97
CA LEU A 172 11.95 11.95 4.10
C LEU A 172 13.25 11.15 4.16
N GLY A 173 14.15 11.31 3.19
CA GLY A 173 15.44 10.61 3.14
C GLY A 173 15.34 9.16 2.66
N VAL A 174 14.30 8.80 1.92
CA VAL A 174 14.18 7.48 1.30
C VAL A 174 15.33 7.28 0.29
N PRO A 175 15.97 6.10 0.22
CA PRO A 175 17.06 5.84 -0.71
C PRO A 175 16.68 6.04 -2.19
N ASP A 176 17.62 6.56 -2.99
CA ASP A 176 17.44 6.80 -4.42
C ASP A 176 17.13 5.53 -5.22
N SER A 177 17.59 4.36 -4.75
CA SER A 177 17.28 3.05 -5.34
C SER A 177 15.78 2.73 -5.32
N ILE A 178 15.05 3.24 -4.31
CA ILE A 178 13.61 3.08 -4.15
C ILE A 178 12.86 4.18 -4.89
N ILE A 179 13.39 5.40 -4.92
CA ILE A 179 12.76 6.55 -5.58
C ILE A 179 12.75 6.38 -7.10
N ASN A 180 13.85 5.87 -7.66
CA ASN A 180 14.06 5.82 -9.11
C ASN A 180 13.67 4.48 -9.76
N ARG A 181 13.29 3.46 -8.98
CA ARG A 181 12.81 2.19 -9.55
C ARG A 181 11.40 2.33 -10.11
N ALA A 182 11.07 1.47 -11.08
CA ALA A 182 9.71 1.38 -11.60
C ALA A 182 8.73 0.86 -10.51
N PRO A 183 7.52 1.46 -10.39
CA PRO A 183 6.47 0.94 -9.53
C PRO A 183 6.01 -0.45 -9.95
N THR A 184 5.78 -1.31 -8.96
CA THR A 184 5.35 -2.71 -9.14
C THR A 184 4.59 -3.17 -7.91
N ALA A 185 3.60 -4.03 -8.11
CA ALA A 185 2.87 -4.73 -7.05
C ALA A 185 3.59 -6.02 -6.61
N SER A 186 4.71 -6.39 -7.27
CA SER A 186 5.51 -7.59 -7.04
C SER A 186 4.66 -8.86 -6.95
N LEU A 187 3.62 -8.96 -7.78
CA LEU A 187 2.70 -10.11 -7.77
C LEU A 187 3.27 -11.32 -8.52
N TRP A 188 3.99 -11.06 -9.62
CA TRP A 188 4.75 -12.02 -10.43
C TRP A 188 5.97 -11.33 -11.09
N GLU A 189 6.86 -12.14 -11.68
CA GLU A 189 8.12 -11.69 -12.31
C GLU A 189 7.83 -10.71 -13.48
N ASP A 190 8.64 -9.65 -13.59
CA ASP A 190 8.57 -8.58 -14.60
C ASP A 190 7.29 -7.73 -14.65
N GLN A 191 6.43 -7.83 -13.64
CA GLN A 191 5.20 -7.04 -13.54
C GLN A 191 5.49 -5.55 -13.23
N THR A 192 4.90 -4.64 -14.00
CA THR A 192 4.87 -3.20 -13.69
C THR A 192 3.44 -2.69 -13.69
N ASP A 193 3.14 -1.74 -12.81
CA ASP A 193 1.77 -1.23 -12.69
C ASP A 193 1.30 -0.53 -13.98
N GLU A 194 2.18 0.27 -14.58
CA GLU A 194 1.87 1.01 -15.80
C GLU A 194 1.54 0.07 -16.97
N SER A 195 2.16 -1.12 -17.03
CA SER A 195 1.84 -2.13 -18.03
C SER A 195 0.45 -2.76 -17.83
N GLU A 196 0.00 -2.94 -16.58
CA GLU A 196 -1.33 -3.45 -16.27
C GLU A 196 -2.43 -2.39 -16.45
N ILE A 197 -2.13 -1.16 -16.04
CA ILE A 197 -3.06 -0.02 -16.15
C ILE A 197 -3.23 0.37 -17.62
N GLY A 198 -2.14 0.33 -18.39
CA GLY A 198 -2.05 0.71 -19.80
C GLY A 198 -1.53 2.14 -20.04
N PHE A 199 -1.19 2.86 -18.96
CA PHE A 199 -0.73 4.26 -18.98
C PHE A 199 0.23 4.53 -17.82
N SER A 200 1.02 5.60 -17.92
CA SER A 200 1.93 6.00 -16.85
C SER A 200 1.21 6.69 -15.70
N TYR A 201 1.80 6.62 -14.50
CA TYR A 201 1.30 7.37 -13.35
C TYR A 201 1.29 8.89 -13.59
N ASP A 202 2.24 9.41 -14.39
CA ASP A 202 2.25 10.84 -14.71
C ASP A 202 0.97 11.29 -15.44
N LEU A 203 0.38 10.42 -16.28
CA LEU A 203 -0.89 10.70 -16.96
C LEU A 203 -2.09 10.62 -16.02
N ILE A 204 -2.05 9.72 -15.02
CA ILE A 204 -3.10 9.59 -14.00
C ILE A 204 -3.06 10.80 -13.07
N ASP A 205 -1.87 11.21 -12.62
CA ASP A 205 -1.63 12.43 -11.87
C ASP A 205 -2.16 13.67 -12.61
N ASP A 206 -1.86 13.79 -13.91
CA ASP A 206 -2.32 14.91 -14.74
C ASP A 206 -3.85 14.92 -14.84
N TYR A 207 -4.48 13.75 -15.02
CA TYR A 207 -5.94 13.60 -15.01
C TYR A 207 -6.55 14.00 -13.66
N ILE A 208 -6.04 13.48 -12.54
CA ILE A 208 -6.56 13.74 -11.19
C ILE A 208 -6.38 15.21 -10.80
N SER A 209 -5.28 15.84 -11.24
CA SER A 209 -5.01 17.28 -11.03
C SER A 209 -5.81 18.22 -11.95
N GLY A 210 -6.65 17.67 -12.85
CA GLY A 210 -7.52 18.44 -13.73
C GLY A 210 -6.81 19.05 -14.94
N LYS A 211 -5.60 18.57 -15.28
CA LYS A 211 -4.93 18.93 -16.54
C LYS A 211 -5.57 18.21 -17.71
N GLU A 212 -5.41 18.78 -18.89
CA GLU A 212 -5.88 18.16 -20.13
C GLU A 212 -5.06 16.90 -20.43
N VAL A 213 -5.75 15.78 -20.60
CA VAL A 213 -5.20 14.51 -21.07
C VAL A 213 -5.97 14.07 -22.31
N ASN A 214 -5.37 13.20 -23.14
CA ASN A 214 -6.06 12.70 -24.32
C ASN A 214 -7.32 11.89 -23.93
N ASN A 215 -8.26 11.77 -24.88
CA ASN A 215 -9.53 11.08 -24.63
C ASN A 215 -9.36 9.61 -24.22
N LEU A 216 -8.35 8.92 -24.75
CA LEU A 216 -8.10 7.50 -24.44
C LEU A 216 -7.71 7.29 -22.96
N VAL A 217 -6.84 8.15 -22.42
CA VAL A 217 -6.45 8.15 -21.00
C VAL A 217 -7.68 8.42 -20.14
N LYS A 218 -8.43 9.49 -20.46
CA LYS A 218 -9.65 9.85 -19.73
C LYS A 218 -10.65 8.70 -19.70
N GLU A 219 -10.98 8.10 -20.84
CA GLU A 219 -11.94 7.00 -20.92
C GLU A 219 -11.47 5.77 -20.11
N ARG A 220 -10.17 5.45 -20.15
CA ARG A 220 -9.62 4.36 -19.35
C ARG A 220 -9.71 4.63 -17.86
N VAL A 221 -9.30 5.81 -17.41
CA VAL A 221 -9.32 6.17 -15.98
C VAL A 221 -10.75 6.19 -15.47
N ASP A 222 -11.69 6.81 -16.21
CA ASP A 222 -13.12 6.82 -15.89
C ASP A 222 -13.68 5.39 -15.77
N TYR A 223 -13.31 4.50 -16.70
CA TYR A 223 -13.71 3.10 -16.68
C TYR A 223 -13.17 2.37 -15.45
N LEU A 224 -11.87 2.46 -15.18
CA LEU A 224 -11.22 1.80 -14.03
C LEU A 224 -11.80 2.31 -12.71
N HIS A 225 -12.00 3.62 -12.59
CA HIS A 225 -12.67 4.24 -11.45
C HIS A 225 -14.07 3.62 -11.26
N LYS A 226 -14.91 3.64 -12.31
CA LYS A 226 -16.28 3.13 -12.23
C LYS A 226 -16.37 1.66 -11.81
N ILE A 227 -15.57 0.78 -12.41
CA ILE A 227 -15.65 -0.67 -12.11
C ILE A 227 -15.09 -1.03 -10.74
N SER A 228 -14.24 -0.17 -10.17
CA SER A 228 -13.61 -0.39 -8.87
C SER A 228 -14.30 0.30 -7.70
N GLU A 229 -15.45 0.97 -7.93
CA GLU A 229 -16.19 1.71 -6.89
C GLU A 229 -16.47 0.88 -5.65
N HIS A 230 -16.81 -0.39 -5.84
CA HIS A 230 -17.05 -1.33 -4.75
C HIS A 230 -15.84 -1.57 -3.83
N LYS A 231 -14.62 -1.18 -4.23
CA LYS A 231 -13.42 -1.26 -3.39
C LYS A 231 -13.29 -0.06 -2.44
N ARG A 232 -13.85 1.10 -2.80
CA ARG A 232 -13.77 2.36 -2.04
C ARG A 232 -14.99 2.63 -1.17
N THR A 233 -16.07 1.87 -1.34
CA THR A 233 -17.27 1.97 -0.53
C THR A 233 -17.34 0.82 0.48
N SER A 234 -17.91 1.09 1.67
CA SER A 234 -18.27 0.05 2.63
C SER A 234 -19.22 -0.99 2.01
N ALA A 235 -19.32 -2.16 2.64
CA ALA A 235 -20.22 -3.21 2.19
C ALA A 235 -21.67 -2.68 2.12
N PRO A 236 -22.39 -2.85 0.99
CA PRO A 236 -23.76 -2.37 0.87
C PRO A 236 -24.66 -3.11 1.86
N MET A 237 -25.45 -2.36 2.63
CA MET A 237 -26.38 -2.89 3.62
C MET A 237 -27.83 -2.62 3.19
N PRO A 238 -28.77 -3.57 3.40
CA PRO A 238 -30.18 -3.28 3.24
C PRO A 238 -30.62 -2.21 4.25
N LYS A 239 -31.72 -1.51 3.96
CA LYS A 239 -32.30 -0.54 4.91
C LYS A 239 -32.77 -1.27 6.17
N ASN A 240 -32.70 -0.59 7.30
CA ASN A 240 -33.29 -1.09 8.55
C ASN A 240 -34.78 -1.36 8.35
N ILE A 241 -35.24 -2.50 8.85
CA ILE A 241 -36.66 -2.73 9.11
C ILE A 241 -37.01 -1.81 10.29
N ARG A 242 -38.03 -0.96 10.10
CA ARG A 242 -38.47 0.01 11.10
C ARG A 242 -38.82 -0.64 12.43
#